data_AF-A0AAV3PL04-F1
#
_entry.id   AF-A0AAV3PL04-F1
#
_cell.length_a   1.000
_cell.length_b   1.000
_cell.length_c   1.000
_cell.angle_alpha   90.00
_cell.angle_beta   90.00
_cell.angle_gamma   90.00
#
_symmetry.space_group_name_H-M   'P 1'
#
loop_
_entity.id
_entity.type
_entity.pdbx_description
1 polymer ?
#
loop_
_entity_poly.entity_id
_entity_poly.type
_entity_poly.pdbx_seq_one_letter_code
_entity_poly.pdbx_strand_id
1 'polypeptide(L)'
;MQGNYGAGQPDKPKGIQCRECEGYGHIQVECPNYIKKESKNYHTTFIDDDSDVKDEQEEQVEAERCKLKKDNEKLTKIMIDRDEEIKNLNAQLKALNKGLKMMNSSTNILEEIPEVGKDVGDKT
;
A
#
# COMPACT_ATOMS: atom_id res chain seq x y z
N MET A 1 17.80 -49.95 37.91
CA MET A 1 18.49 -48.66 38.08
C MET A 1 18.35 -47.88 36.78
N GLN A 2 17.89 -46.63 36.88
CA GLN A 2 18.27 -45.49 36.03
C GLN A 2 18.18 -45.74 34.50
N GLY A 3 17.13 -45.39 33.76
CA GLY A 3 16.52 -44.06 33.70
C GLY A 3 17.58 -43.04 33.35
N ASN A 4 17.76 -42.68 32.06
CA ASN A 4 18.34 -41.38 31.67
C ASN A 4 18.31 -40.96 30.20
N TYR A 5 17.69 -39.79 30.03
CA TYR A 5 18.00 -38.65 29.15
C TYR A 5 17.83 -38.77 27.63
N GLY A 6 16.65 -38.38 27.17
CA GLY A 6 16.51 -37.52 25.99
C GLY A 6 15.71 -36.29 26.42
N ALA A 7 16.40 -35.23 26.84
CA ALA A 7 15.77 -33.95 27.15
C ALA A 7 15.00 -33.47 25.92
N GLY A 8 13.69 -33.34 26.04
CA GLY A 8 12.86 -32.66 25.05
C GLY A 8 13.40 -31.25 24.88
N GLN A 9 14.03 -30.99 23.74
CA GLN A 9 14.36 -29.64 23.34
C GLN A 9 13.04 -28.88 23.18
N PRO A 10 12.91 -27.67 23.74
CA PRO A 10 11.77 -26.83 23.42
C PRO A 10 11.75 -26.65 21.90
N ASP A 11 10.63 -26.98 21.25
CA ASP A 11 10.44 -26.85 19.82
C ASP A 11 10.78 -25.42 19.39
N LYS A 12 12.03 -25.21 18.96
CA LYS A 12 12.40 -23.98 18.28
C LYS A 12 11.47 -23.91 17.08
N PRO A 13 10.81 -22.77 16.80
CA PRO A 13 10.01 -22.64 15.60
C PRO A 13 10.95 -22.97 14.43
N LYS A 14 10.69 -24.10 13.76
CA LYS A 14 11.42 -24.47 12.56
C LYS A 14 11.19 -23.29 11.61
N GLY A 15 12.28 -22.67 11.16
CA GLY A 15 12.19 -21.56 10.23
C GLY A 15 11.39 -21.97 8.99
N ILE A 16 10.88 -21.00 8.24
CA ILE A 16 10.20 -21.30 6.99
C ILE A 16 11.16 -22.03 6.05
N GLN A 17 10.79 -23.23 5.61
CA GLN A 17 11.57 -24.02 4.66
C GLN A 17 11.10 -23.70 3.23
N CYS A 18 12.03 -23.32 2.37
CA CYS A 18 11.78 -23.07 0.96
C CYS A 18 11.59 -24.40 0.22
N ARG A 19 10.51 -24.53 -0.56
CA ARG A 19 10.23 -25.74 -1.37
C ARG A 19 11.15 -25.90 -2.59
N GLU A 20 11.82 -24.83 -3.02
CA GLU A 20 12.63 -24.84 -4.26
C GLU A 20 14.09 -25.19 -4.01
N CYS A 21 14.62 -24.92 -2.82
CA CYS A 21 16.01 -25.23 -2.47
C CYS A 21 16.18 -25.97 -1.15
N GLU A 22 15.07 -26.30 -0.47
CA GLU A 22 15.02 -26.96 0.84
C GLU A 22 15.72 -26.20 1.98
N GLY A 23 16.23 -24.99 1.72
CA GLY A 23 16.86 -24.10 2.69
C GLY A 23 15.85 -23.41 3.61
N TYR A 24 16.32 -22.93 4.76
CA TYR A 24 15.48 -22.27 5.76
C TYR A 24 15.69 -20.75 5.77
N GLY A 25 14.65 -19.99 6.12
CA GLY A 25 14.72 -18.56 6.39
C GLY A 25 14.21 -17.62 5.28
N HIS A 26 13.67 -18.16 4.19
CA HIS A 26 13.07 -17.37 3.11
C HIS A 26 11.85 -18.10 2.51
N ILE A 27 10.94 -17.35 1.92
CA ILE A 27 9.80 -17.90 1.16
C ILE A 27 10.20 -18.17 -0.29
N GLN A 28 9.38 -18.95 -0.99
CA GLN A 28 9.66 -19.38 -2.36
C GLN A 28 9.95 -18.20 -3.32
N VAL A 29 9.19 -17.11 -3.24
CA VAL A 29 9.37 -15.92 -4.09
C VAL A 29 10.68 -15.15 -3.84
N GLU A 30 11.32 -15.36 -2.70
CA GLU A 30 12.64 -14.79 -2.37
C GLU A 30 13.78 -15.74 -2.78
N CYS A 31 13.48 -16.98 -3.18
CA CYS A 31 14.49 -17.97 -3.50
C CYS A 31 15.17 -17.65 -4.85
N PRO A 32 16.52 -17.57 -4.91
CA PRO A 32 17.22 -17.32 -6.17
C PRO A 32 16.93 -18.36 -7.26
N ASN A 33 16.65 -19.60 -6.89
CA ASN A 33 16.31 -20.67 -7.84
C ASN A 33 14.91 -20.48 -8.41
N TYR A 34 13.96 -20.06 -7.58
CA TYR A 34 12.60 -19.73 -8.01
C TYR A 34 12.60 -18.56 -8.99
N ILE A 35 13.30 -17.47 -8.64
CA ILE A 35 13.39 -16.26 -9.48
C ILE A 35 14.01 -16.57 -10.85
N LYS A 36 15.06 -17.40 -10.89
CA LYS A 36 15.67 -17.88 -12.15
C LYS A 36 14.74 -18.78 -12.96
N LYS A 37 13.81 -19.50 -12.33
CA LYS A 37 12.83 -20.34 -13.00
C LYS A 37 11.66 -19.52 -13.52
N GLU A 38 11.12 -18.58 -12.75
CA GLU A 38 10.04 -17.68 -13.20
C GLU A 38 10.46 -16.84 -14.40
N SER A 39 11.67 -16.27 -14.38
CA SER A 39 12.21 -15.53 -15.52
C SER A 39 12.35 -16.38 -16.79
N LYS A 40 12.59 -17.69 -16.65
CA LYS A 40 12.59 -18.64 -17.78
C LYS A 40 11.19 -19.11 -18.16
N ASN A 41 10.27 -19.21 -17.20
CA ASN A 41 8.89 -19.63 -17.45
C ASN A 41 8.09 -18.58 -18.22
N TYR A 42 8.44 -17.29 -18.08
CA TYR A 42 7.95 -16.23 -18.96
C TYR A 42 8.47 -16.37 -20.41
N HIS A 43 9.61 -17.02 -20.61
CA HIS A 43 10.21 -17.24 -21.94
C HIS A 43 9.73 -18.53 -22.62
N THR A 44 9.12 -19.46 -21.88
CA THR A 44 8.58 -20.71 -22.42
C THR A 44 7.11 -20.55 -22.82
N THR A 45 6.84 -19.75 -23.84
CA THR A 45 5.84 -20.17 -24.83
C THR A 45 6.49 -21.27 -25.65
N PHE A 46 6.12 -22.51 -25.33
CA PHE A 46 6.39 -23.71 -26.12
C PHE A 46 6.00 -23.42 -27.58
N ILE A 47 6.96 -23.12 -28.45
CA ILE A 47 6.80 -23.25 -29.90
C ILE A 47 7.49 -24.55 -30.25
N ASP A 48 6.80 -25.66 -29.96
CA ASP A 48 7.10 -26.91 -30.65
C ASP A 48 6.55 -26.77 -32.07
N ASP A 49 7.41 -27.09 -33.01
CA ASP A 49 7.26 -26.88 -34.45
C ASP A 49 6.13 -27.76 -35.00
N ASP A 50 4.96 -27.17 -35.26
CA ASP A 50 4.12 -27.56 -36.39
C ASP A 50 3.31 -26.36 -36.90
N SER A 51 3.45 -26.13 -38.20
CA SER A 51 2.95 -25.06 -39.05
C SER A 51 1.50 -24.61 -38.78
N ASP A 52 1.26 -23.29 -38.81
CA ASP A 52 -0.03 -22.58 -38.99
C ASP A 52 -0.71 -21.90 -37.76
N VAL A 53 -0.18 -21.99 -36.54
CA VAL A 53 -0.81 -21.35 -35.34
C VAL A 53 -0.12 -20.04 -34.88
N LYS A 54 0.87 -19.53 -35.62
CA LYS A 54 1.65 -18.35 -35.21
C LYS A 54 0.87 -17.04 -35.37
N ASP A 55 0.05 -16.93 -36.40
CA ASP A 55 -0.63 -15.67 -36.75
C ASP A 55 -1.81 -15.36 -35.81
N GLU A 56 -2.58 -16.38 -35.40
CA GLU A 56 -3.75 -16.20 -34.51
C GLU A 56 -3.34 -15.82 -33.07
N GLN A 57 -2.23 -16.37 -32.58
CA GLN A 57 -1.70 -16.04 -31.25
C GLN A 57 -1.14 -14.62 -31.22
N GLU A 58 -0.46 -14.19 -32.29
CA GLU A 58 0.09 -12.84 -32.39
C GLU A 58 -1.03 -11.77 -32.45
N GLU A 59 -2.12 -12.04 -33.18
CA GLU A 59 -3.28 -11.14 -33.23
C GLU A 59 -3.98 -11.03 -31.86
N GLN A 60 -4.09 -12.14 -31.13
CA GLN A 60 -4.70 -12.14 -29.79
C GLN A 60 -3.85 -11.34 -28.79
N VAL A 61 -2.53 -11.49 -28.83
CA VAL A 61 -1.57 -10.72 -28.00
C VAL A 61 -1.62 -9.24 -28.35
N GLU A 62 -1.72 -8.89 -29.64
CA GLU A 62 -1.86 -7.50 -30.10
C GLU A 62 -3.16 -6.86 -29.60
N ALA A 63 -4.27 -7.59 -29.68
CA ALA A 63 -5.57 -7.12 -29.22
C ALA A 63 -5.59 -6.87 -27.70
N GLU A 64 -4.97 -7.75 -26.91
CA GLU A 64 -4.83 -7.58 -25.47
C GLU A 64 -3.91 -6.40 -25.12
N ARG A 65 -2.80 -6.24 -25.84
CA ARG A 65 -1.91 -5.09 -25.71
C ARG A 65 -2.63 -3.77 -26.01
N CYS A 66 -3.50 -3.75 -27.02
CA CYS A 66 -4.33 -2.60 -27.36
C CYS A 66 -5.32 -2.23 -26.23
N LYS A 67 -5.92 -3.22 -25.57
CA LYS A 67 -6.80 -3.01 -24.41
C LYS A 67 -6.02 -2.43 -23.23
N LEU A 68 -4.89 -3.06 -22.88
CA LEU A 68 -4.00 -2.61 -21.80
C LEU A 68 -3.53 -1.17 -22.02
N LYS A 69 -3.17 -0.80 -23.25
CA LYS A 69 -2.77 0.57 -23.59
C LYS A 69 -3.90 1.57 -23.31
N LYS A 70 -5.12 1.28 -23.76
CA LYS A 70 -6.28 2.15 -23.51
C LYS A 70 -6.58 2.29 -22.02
N ASP A 71 -6.46 1.22 -21.24
CA ASP A 71 -6.71 1.28 -19.81
C ASP A 71 -5.60 2.04 -19.07
N ASN A 72 -4.34 1.88 -19.47
CA ASN A 72 -3.24 2.71 -18.95
C ASN A 72 -3.43 4.20 -19.25
N GLU A 73 -3.91 4.56 -20.44
CA GLU A 73 -4.24 5.94 -20.77
C GLU A 73 -5.38 6.49 -19.90
N LYS A 74 -6.43 5.69 -19.65
CA LYS A 74 -7.53 6.08 -18.73
C LYS A 74 -7.03 6.24 -17.30
N LEU A 75 -6.23 5.29 -16.81
CA LEU A 75 -5.65 5.33 -15.47
C LEU A 75 -4.79 6.59 -15.30
N THR A 76 -3.99 6.94 -16.30
CA THR A 76 -3.18 8.15 -16.29
C THR A 76 -4.04 9.41 -16.16
N LYS A 77 -5.15 9.51 -16.90
CA LYS A 77 -6.09 10.63 -16.78
C LYS A 77 -6.72 10.72 -15.38
N ILE A 78 -7.17 9.59 -14.84
CA ILE A 78 -7.74 9.52 -13.49
C ILE A 78 -6.72 9.98 -12.45
N MET A 79 -5.45 9.59 -12.58
CA MET A 79 -4.40 10.03 -11.66
C MET A 79 -4.21 11.55 -11.69
N ILE A 80 -4.19 12.16 -12.87
CA ILE A 80 -4.08 13.62 -13.02
C ILE A 80 -5.26 14.32 -12.35
N ASP A 81 -6.50 13.87 -12.61
CA ASP A 81 -7.70 14.46 -12.02
C ASP A 81 -7.70 14.37 -10.49
N ARG A 82 -7.26 13.22 -9.95
CA ARG A 82 -7.14 13.01 -8.49
C ARG A 82 -6.05 13.89 -7.88
N ASP A 83 -4.93 14.10 -8.57
CA ASP A 83 -3.87 15.01 -8.11
C ASP A 83 -4.33 16.47 -8.07
N GLU A 84 -5.15 16.89 -9.03
CA GLU A 84 -5.78 18.22 -9.03
C GLU A 84 -6.76 18.37 -7.86
N GLU A 85 -7.58 17.35 -7.60
CA GLU A 85 -8.49 17.32 -6.47
C GLU A 85 -7.76 17.43 -5.12
N ILE A 86 -6.66 16.67 -4.96
CA ILE A 86 -5.79 16.74 -3.77
C ILE A 86 -5.22 18.16 -3.58
N LYS A 87 -4.75 18.81 -4.65
CA LYS A 87 -4.23 20.17 -4.58
C LYS A 87 -5.31 21.15 -4.13
N ASN A 88 -6.52 21.04 -4.66
CA ASN A 88 -7.65 21.89 -4.29
C ASN A 88 -8.04 21.70 -2.82
N LEU A 89 -8.22 20.45 -2.38
CA LEU A 89 -8.56 20.13 -0.98
C LEU A 89 -7.48 20.63 -0.01
N ASN A 90 -6.20 20.48 -0.36
CA ASN A 90 -5.09 21.02 0.43
C ASN A 90 -5.14 22.55 0.53
N ALA A 91 -5.46 23.25 -0.57
CA ALA A 91 -5.62 24.70 -0.56
C ALA A 91 -6.80 25.13 0.34
N GLN A 92 -7.93 24.42 0.28
CA GLN A 92 -9.08 24.67 1.14
C GLN A 92 -8.77 24.43 2.62
N LEU A 93 -8.10 23.33 2.96
CA LEU A 93 -7.63 23.06 4.32
C LEU A 93 -6.70 24.16 4.83
N LYS A 94 -5.77 24.62 4.00
CA LYS A 94 -4.86 25.72 4.35
C LYS A 94 -5.63 27.02 4.62
N ALA A 95 -6.65 27.33 3.82
CA ALA A 95 -7.49 28.50 4.01
C ALA A 95 -8.32 28.39 5.30
N LEU A 96 -8.96 27.24 5.54
CA LEU A 96 -9.74 26.97 6.75
C LEU A 96 -8.87 27.08 8.01
N ASN A 97 -7.69 26.45 8.01
CA ASN A 97 -6.74 26.51 9.13
C ASN A 97 -6.27 27.94 9.41
N LYS A 98 -6.05 28.75 8.36
CA LYS A 98 -5.74 30.17 8.52
C LYS A 98 -6.91 30.92 9.15
N GLY A 99 -8.14 30.66 8.71
CA GLY A 99 -9.35 31.24 9.29
C GLY A 99 -9.51 30.91 10.78
N LEU A 100 -9.38 29.62 11.13
CA LEU A 100 -9.42 29.16 12.53
C LEU A 100 -8.34 29.82 13.39
N LYS A 101 -7.11 29.98 12.88
CA LYS A 101 -6.04 30.67 13.61
C LYS A 101 -6.40 32.13 13.91
N MET A 102 -6.95 32.84 12.92
CA MET A 102 -7.39 34.23 13.08
C MET A 102 -8.54 34.34 14.10
N MET A 103 -9.51 33.43 14.02
CA MET A 103 -10.61 33.37 14.99
C MET A 103 -10.10 33.11 16.40
N ASN A 104 -9.27 32.10 16.60
CA ASN A 104 -8.70 31.78 17.92
C ASN A 104 -7.92 32.96 18.51
N SER A 105 -7.18 33.71 17.68
CA SER A 105 -6.48 34.92 18.17
C SER A 105 -7.43 36.02 18.63
N SER A 106 -8.61 36.17 18.02
CA SER A 106 -9.63 37.12 18.46
C SER A 106 -10.42 36.61 19.68
N THR A 107 -10.65 35.30 19.79
CA THR A 107 -11.34 34.69 20.95
C THR A 107 -10.54 34.84 22.24
N ASN A 108 -9.22 34.74 22.19
CA ASN A 108 -8.35 34.95 23.36
C ASN A 108 -8.53 36.35 24.00
N ILE A 109 -8.91 37.37 23.22
CA ILE A 109 -9.17 38.73 23.71
C ILE A 109 -10.52 38.80 24.45
N LEU A 110 -11.48 37.97 24.07
CA LEU A 110 -12.80 37.91 24.72
C LEU A 110 -12.76 37.18 26.07
N GLU A 111 -11.76 36.32 26.30
CA GLU A 111 -11.57 35.60 27.56
C GLU A 111 -10.99 36.48 28.68
N GLU A 112 -10.39 37.62 28.32
CA GLU A 112 -9.88 38.64 29.27
C GLU A 112 -10.92 39.67 29.70
N ILE A 113 -12.18 39.60 29.22
CA ILE A 113 -13.24 40.48 29.70
C ILE A 113 -13.57 40.07 31.15
N PRO A 114 -13.37 40.93 32.17
CA PRO A 114 -13.76 40.60 33.54
C PRO A 114 -15.26 40.33 33.59
N GLU A 115 -15.70 39.33 34.35
CA GLU A 115 -17.12 39.15 34.72
C GLU A 115 -17.58 40.38 35.53
N VAL A 116 -17.92 41.47 34.86
CA VAL A 116 -18.52 42.65 35.49
C VAL A 116 -19.98 42.32 35.77
N GLY A 117 -20.24 41.75 36.95
CA GLY A 117 -21.59 41.65 37.48
C GLY A 117 -21.91 40.38 38.27
N LYS A 118 -21.28 40.21 39.43
CA LYS A 118 -21.86 39.43 40.55
C LYS A 118 -21.53 40.13 41.87
N ASP A 119 -22.04 41.33 42.06
CA ASP A 119 -22.23 41.90 43.39
C ASP A 119 -23.71 42.30 43.51
N VAL A 120 -24.58 41.27 43.58
CA VAL A 120 -25.95 41.45 44.04
C VAL A 120 -25.87 41.21 45.54
N GLY A 121 -25.96 42.31 46.27
CA GLY A 121 -25.58 42.41 47.67
C GLY A 121 -26.28 41.41 48.59
N ASP A 122 -25.49 40.89 49.50
CA ASP A 122 -26.00 40.33 50.75
C ASP A 122 -25.84 41.39 51.84
N LYS A 123 -26.93 42.10 52.11
CA LYS A 123 -27.10 42.96 53.27
C LYS A 123 -28.36 42.51 54.01
N THR A 124 -28.27 41.46 54.83
CA THR A 124 -28.99 41.38 56.12
C THR A 124 -28.50 40.21 56.97
#